data_AF-A0A524B7H9-F1
#
_entry.id   AF-A0A524B7H9-F1
#
_cell.length_a   1.000
_cell.length_b   1.000
_cell.length_c   1.000
_cell.angle_alpha   90.00
_cell.angle_beta   90.00
_cell.angle_gamma   90.00
#
_symmetry.space_group_name_H-M   'P 1'
#
loop_
_entity.id
_entity.type
_entity.pdbx_description
1 polymer ?
#
loop_
_entity_poly.entity_id
_entity_poly.type
_entity_poly.pdbx_seq_one_letter_code
_entity_poly.pdbx_strand_id
1 'polypeptide(L)'
;MRRRRRPNRELLLISVAAGAGLFLVIAGFLSATTGRDLLDYPEAIVDISPAPNDRQVLSQTEISVDLQDGYEAVLVLDGIEIPTSRLEDIAGGLPEPGQQIELPPTAIYDQGNSLIRFEPRDGAVIESYSVGRHQVTVIFWKIEDGRNTARSYSWSFEVL
;
A
#
# COMPACT_ATOMS: atom_id res chain seq x y z
N MET A 1 -31.66 -16.62 -55.81
CA MET A 1 -31.34 -17.91 -55.14
C MET A 1 -30.06 -17.75 -54.32
N ARG A 2 -30.12 -17.70 -52.98
CA ARG A 2 -28.93 -17.65 -52.11
C ARG A 2 -28.42 -19.07 -51.86
N ARG A 3 -27.29 -19.43 -52.47
CA ARG A 3 -26.64 -20.74 -52.33
C ARG A 3 -26.05 -20.86 -50.91
N ARG A 4 -26.71 -21.61 -50.02
CA ARG A 4 -26.15 -21.96 -48.69
C ARG A 4 -24.85 -22.74 -48.91
N ARG A 5 -23.70 -22.10 -48.67
CA ARG A 5 -22.40 -22.78 -48.62
C ARG A 5 -22.39 -23.67 -47.38
N ARG A 6 -22.14 -24.97 -47.54
CA ARG A 6 -21.93 -25.88 -46.41
C ARG A 6 -20.70 -25.38 -45.64
N PRO A 7 -20.77 -25.23 -44.31
CA PRO A 7 -19.62 -24.75 -43.56
C PRO A 7 -18.48 -25.77 -43.70
N ASN A 8 -17.31 -25.29 -44.11
CA ASN A 8 -16.12 -26.13 -44.22
C ASN A 8 -15.67 -26.50 -42.80
N ARG A 9 -15.64 -27.81 -42.49
CA ARG A 9 -15.33 -28.34 -41.16
C ARG A 9 -13.95 -27.89 -40.67
N GLU A 10 -13.02 -27.69 -41.60
CA GLU A 10 -11.66 -27.23 -41.35
C GLU A 10 -11.62 -25.76 -40.87
N LEU A 11 -12.40 -24.88 -41.53
CA LEU A 11 -12.58 -23.49 -41.12
C LEU A 11 -13.33 -23.38 -39.77
N LEU A 12 -14.29 -24.26 -39.51
CA LEU A 12 -14.98 -24.32 -38.23
C LEU A 12 -13.99 -24.67 -37.09
N LEU A 13 -13.14 -25.67 -37.28
CA LEU A 13 -12.15 -26.06 -36.27
C LEU A 13 -11.17 -24.93 -35.95
N ILE A 14 -10.66 -24.24 -36.97
CA ILE A 14 -9.76 -23.08 -36.79
C ILE A 14 -10.48 -21.96 -36.02
N SER A 15 -11.73 -21.67 -36.35
CA SER A 15 -12.50 -20.61 -35.67
C SER A 15 -12.82 -20.95 -34.22
N VAL A 16 -13.09 -22.22 -33.91
CA VAL A 16 -13.33 -22.68 -32.53
C VAL A 16 -12.05 -22.60 -31.71
N ALA A 17 -10.91 -23.03 -32.27
CA ALA A 17 -9.62 -22.93 -31.59
C ALA A 17 -9.22 -21.47 -31.33
N ALA A 18 -9.38 -20.59 -32.32
CA ALA A 18 -9.12 -19.16 -32.16
C ALA A 18 -10.06 -18.51 -31.12
N GLY A 19 -11.35 -18.87 -31.16
CA GLY A 19 -12.34 -18.39 -30.20
C GLY A 19 -12.04 -18.87 -28.77
N ALA A 20 -11.67 -20.13 -28.60
CA ALA A 20 -11.29 -20.69 -27.31
C ALA A 20 -10.00 -20.03 -26.76
N GLY A 21 -9.00 -19.80 -27.60
CA GLY A 21 -7.79 -19.08 -27.22
C GLY A 21 -8.07 -17.65 -26.77
N LEU A 22 -8.86 -16.90 -27.55
CA LEU A 22 -9.25 -15.54 -27.20
C LEU A 22 -10.09 -15.52 -25.91
N PHE A 23 -10.99 -16.48 -25.73
CA PHE A 23 -11.79 -16.61 -24.52
C PHE A 23 -10.91 -16.87 -23.28
N LEU A 24 -9.90 -17.73 -23.37
CA LEU A 24 -8.97 -17.99 -22.27
C LEU A 24 -8.14 -16.76 -21.89
N VAL A 25 -7.72 -15.95 -22.87
CA VAL A 25 -7.03 -14.68 -22.60
C VAL A 25 -7.97 -13.70 -21.89
N ILE A 26 -9.19 -13.51 -22.38
CA ILE A 26 -10.18 -12.62 -21.76
C ILE A 26 -10.52 -13.09 -20.34
N ALA A 27 -10.75 -14.39 -20.15
CA ALA A 27 -11.03 -14.97 -18.85
C ALA A 27 -9.85 -14.80 -17.87
N GLY A 28 -8.61 -14.95 -18.33
CA GLY A 28 -7.42 -14.70 -17.52
C GLY A 28 -7.31 -13.24 -17.05
N PHE A 29 -7.58 -12.28 -17.94
CA PHE A 29 -7.60 -10.86 -17.60
C PHE A 29 -8.76 -10.49 -16.66
N LEU A 30 -9.94 -11.09 -16.83
CA LEU A 30 -11.09 -10.86 -15.94
C LEU A 30 -10.93 -11.54 -14.57
N SER A 31 -10.18 -12.63 -14.51
CA SER A 31 -9.88 -13.35 -13.26
C SER A 31 -8.69 -12.77 -12.50
N ALA A 32 -8.05 -11.72 -13.02
CA ALA A 32 -6.98 -11.02 -12.33
C ALA A 32 -7.54 -10.29 -11.10
N THR A 33 -7.59 -11.00 -9.99
CA THR A 33 -7.81 -10.45 -8.65
C THR A 33 -6.57 -9.62 -8.31
N THR A 34 -6.77 -8.37 -7.91
CA THR A 34 -5.64 -7.50 -7.55
C THR A 34 -5.08 -7.95 -6.19
N GLY A 35 -3.76 -7.85 -5.96
CA GLY A 35 -3.15 -8.28 -4.69
C GLY A 35 -3.81 -7.67 -3.44
N ARG A 36 -4.45 -6.50 -3.58
CA ARG A 36 -5.27 -5.83 -2.56
C ARG A 36 -6.44 -6.68 -2.06
N ASP A 37 -7.12 -7.42 -2.94
CA ASP A 37 -8.28 -8.24 -2.60
C ASP A 37 -7.88 -9.46 -1.74
N LEU A 38 -6.61 -9.85 -1.75
CA LEU A 38 -6.07 -10.94 -0.93
C LEU A 38 -5.69 -10.50 0.49
N LEU A 39 -5.58 -9.18 0.74
CA LEU A 39 -5.00 -8.62 1.97
C LEU A 39 -6.05 -7.98 2.89
N ASP A 40 -7.32 -7.95 2.48
CA ASP A 40 -8.50 -7.47 3.25
C ASP A 40 -8.24 -6.14 3.97
N TYR A 41 -7.72 -5.17 3.23
CA TYR A 41 -7.46 -3.84 3.77
C TYR A 41 -8.77 -3.15 4.18
N PRO A 42 -8.81 -2.50 5.35
CA PRO A 42 -9.89 -1.59 5.68
C PRO A 42 -10.05 -0.54 4.59
N GLU A 43 -11.28 -0.11 4.33
CA GLU A 43 -11.58 0.87 3.27
C GLU A 43 -10.68 2.12 3.36
N ALA A 44 -10.39 2.60 4.57
CA ALA A 44 -9.54 3.76 4.81
C ALA A 44 -8.07 3.61 4.39
N ILE A 45 -7.58 2.39 4.15
CA ILE A 45 -6.20 2.11 3.76
C ILE A 45 -6.16 1.87 2.25
N VAL A 46 -5.40 2.70 1.55
CA VAL A 46 -5.16 2.60 0.12
C VAL A 46 -4.04 1.59 -0.13
N ASP A 47 -2.88 1.77 0.52
CA ASP A 47 -1.72 0.92 0.31
C ASP A 47 -0.82 0.85 1.56
N ILE A 48 -0.03 -0.21 1.66
CA ILE A 48 0.93 -0.42 2.75
C ILE A 48 2.23 -0.99 2.19
N SER A 49 3.35 -0.40 2.61
CA SER A 49 4.69 -0.93 2.38
C SER A 49 5.49 -0.94 3.70
N PRO A 50 6.25 -1.99 4.03
CA PRO A 50 6.25 -3.31 3.39
C PRO A 50 4.88 -3.98 3.49
N ALA A 51 4.55 -4.80 2.49
CA ALA A 51 3.26 -5.49 2.45
C ALA A 51 3.10 -6.49 3.62
N PRO A 52 1.86 -6.83 4.02
CA PRO A 52 1.65 -7.86 5.03
C PRO A 52 2.28 -9.21 4.65
N ASN A 53 3.01 -9.79 5.60
CA ASN A 53 3.75 -11.04 5.46
C ASN A 53 4.90 -10.99 4.44
N ASP A 54 5.35 -9.78 4.08
CA ASP A 54 6.53 -9.64 3.24
C ASP A 54 7.76 -10.19 3.97
N ARG A 55 8.64 -10.83 3.20
CA ARG A 55 9.84 -11.51 3.70
C ARG A 55 11.05 -10.86 3.08
N GLN A 56 12.18 -10.89 3.80
CA GLN A 56 13.44 -10.30 3.34
C GLN A 56 13.43 -8.77 3.29
N VAL A 57 12.73 -8.14 4.24
CA VAL A 57 12.77 -6.69 4.44
C VAL A 57 14.13 -6.30 5.01
N LEU A 58 14.67 -5.16 4.56
CA LEU A 58 15.96 -4.65 5.07
C LEU A 58 15.76 -3.97 6.41
N SER A 59 16.82 -3.94 7.23
CA SER A 59 16.78 -3.33 8.57
C SER A 59 16.52 -1.82 8.58
N GLN A 60 16.69 -1.15 7.43
CA GLN A 60 16.42 0.27 7.23
C GLN A 60 15.28 0.52 6.22
N THR A 61 14.43 -0.47 5.95
CA THR A 61 13.30 -0.26 5.03
C THR A 61 12.30 0.72 5.62
N GLU A 62 11.90 1.71 4.83
CA GLU A 62 10.82 2.63 5.18
C GLU A 62 9.48 1.88 5.30
N ILE A 63 8.75 2.14 6.38
CA ILE A 63 7.35 1.77 6.51
C ILE A 63 6.50 2.95 6.03
N SER A 64 5.59 2.71 5.12
CA SER A 64 4.63 3.69 4.63
C SER A 64 3.21 3.14 4.56
N VAL A 65 2.23 3.98 4.89
CA VAL A 65 0.81 3.68 4.80
C VAL A 65 0.11 4.82 4.10
N ASP A 66 -0.45 4.51 2.93
CA ASP A 66 -1.30 5.40 2.15
C ASP A 66 -2.74 5.25 2.60
N LEU A 67 -3.37 6.36 2.97
CA LEU A 67 -4.72 6.44 3.50
C LEU A 67 -5.64 7.15 2.51
N GLN A 68 -6.94 6.93 2.67
CA GLN A 68 -7.91 7.79 2.00
C GLN A 68 -7.82 9.24 2.50
N ASP A 69 -8.19 10.18 1.65
CA ASP A 69 -8.27 11.59 2.01
C ASP A 69 -9.18 11.84 3.22
N GLY A 70 -8.75 12.76 4.08
CA GLY A 70 -9.49 13.14 5.29
C GLY A 70 -9.23 12.26 6.51
N TYR A 71 -8.32 11.28 6.40
CA TYR A 71 -7.82 10.53 7.55
C TYR A 71 -6.53 11.14 8.09
N GLU A 72 -6.17 10.72 9.30
CA GLU A 72 -4.87 10.93 9.92
C GLU A 72 -4.49 9.65 10.66
N ALA A 73 -3.20 9.41 10.86
CA ALA A 73 -2.72 8.22 11.52
C ALA A 73 -1.45 8.42 12.35
N VAL A 74 -1.21 7.44 13.22
CA VAL A 74 0.07 7.21 13.90
C VAL A 74 0.50 5.76 13.68
N LEU A 75 1.82 5.53 13.71
CA LEU A 75 2.40 4.19 13.60
C LEU A 75 2.81 3.68 14.97
N VAL A 76 2.57 2.39 15.20
CA VAL A 76 3.06 1.64 16.35
C VAL A 76 3.88 0.48 15.82
N LEU A 77 5.13 0.38 16.23
CA LEU A 77 6.03 -0.70 15.83
C LEU A 77 6.44 -1.50 17.06
N ASP A 78 6.16 -2.80 17.05
CA ASP A 78 6.43 -3.74 18.16
C ASP A 78 5.89 -3.27 19.53
N GLY A 79 4.74 -2.58 19.50
CA GLY A 79 4.09 -2.02 20.69
C GLY A 79 4.60 -0.64 21.12
N ILE A 80 5.56 -0.04 20.39
CA ILE A 80 6.07 1.30 20.63
C ILE A 80 5.42 2.27 19.65
N GLU A 81 4.66 3.26 20.16
CA GLU A 81 4.12 4.34 19.33
C GLU A 81 5.25 5.24 18.84
N ILE A 82 5.37 5.35 17.52
CA ILE A 82 6.35 6.21 16.88
C ILE A 82 5.83 7.65 16.96
N PRO A 83 6.61 8.59 17.52
CA PRO A 83 6.27 10.00 17.48
C PRO A 83 5.95 10.40 16.05
N THR A 84 4.87 11.15 15.83
CA THR A 84 4.43 11.53 14.49
C THR A 84 4.48 13.05 14.36
N SER A 85 5.18 13.53 13.34
CA SER A 85 5.30 14.93 12.99
C SER A 85 4.61 15.15 11.64
N ARG A 86 3.93 16.29 11.49
CA ARG A 86 3.29 16.66 10.23
C ARG A 86 4.28 17.36 9.31
N LEU A 87 4.27 17.00 8.03
CA LEU A 87 5.17 17.59 7.04
C LEU A 87 4.94 19.10 6.90
N GLU A 88 3.69 19.53 7.01
CA GLU A 88 3.27 20.92 6.88
C GLU A 88 3.84 21.79 8.01
N ASP A 89 3.88 21.23 9.23
CA ASP A 89 4.43 21.90 10.41
C ASP A 89 5.95 22.06 10.31
N ILE A 90 6.63 21.09 9.69
CA ILE A 90 8.09 21.09 9.48
C ILE A 90 8.48 22.06 8.36
N ALA A 91 7.74 22.03 7.25
CA ALA A 91 8.03 22.87 6.09
C ALA A 91 7.70 24.35 6.36
N GLY A 92 6.83 24.67 7.32
CA GLY A 92 6.48 26.04 7.69
C GLY A 92 5.80 26.83 6.57
N GLY A 93 5.36 26.16 5.49
CA GLY A 93 4.86 26.76 4.26
C GLY A 93 5.22 25.94 3.01
N LEU A 94 5.05 26.55 1.83
CA LEU A 94 5.52 26.00 0.56
C LEU A 94 7.06 26.05 0.55
N PRO A 95 7.78 24.93 0.48
CA PRO A 95 9.23 24.94 0.40
C PRO A 95 9.69 25.66 -0.86
N GLU A 96 10.76 26.45 -0.76
CA GLU A 96 11.36 27.05 -1.95
C GLU A 96 11.94 25.95 -2.86
N PRO A 97 11.83 26.07 -4.19
CA PRO A 97 12.43 25.09 -5.10
C PRO A 97 13.93 24.90 -4.81
N GLY A 98 14.33 23.68 -4.42
CA GLY A 98 15.71 23.36 -4.06
C GLY A 98 16.06 23.48 -2.57
N GLN A 99 15.10 23.85 -1.71
CA GLN A 99 15.28 23.84 -0.27
C GLN A 99 15.33 22.40 0.26
N GLN A 100 16.45 22.04 0.90
CA GLN A 100 16.57 20.76 1.61
C GLN A 100 16.00 20.92 3.02
N ILE A 101 14.92 20.21 3.32
CA ILE A 101 14.33 20.16 4.66
C ILE A 101 14.91 18.94 5.38
N GLU A 102 15.49 19.17 6.56
CA GLU A 102 15.88 18.09 7.45
C GLU A 102 14.64 17.57 8.17
N LEU A 103 14.19 16.36 7.81
CA LEU A 103 13.07 15.73 8.48
C LEU A 103 13.49 15.29 9.89
N PRO A 104 12.63 15.42 10.91
CA PRO A 104 12.90 14.87 12.24
C PRO A 104 12.96 13.32 12.21
N PRO A 105 13.60 12.67 13.19
CA PRO A 105 13.69 11.21 13.28
C PRO A 105 12.39 10.61 13.85
N THR A 106 11.27 10.97 13.25
CA THR A 106 9.91 10.61 13.67
C THR A 106 9.15 10.05 12.46
N ALA A 107 7.97 9.46 12.68
CA ALA A 107 7.05 9.24 11.57
C ALA A 107 6.62 10.60 11.00
N ILE A 108 6.59 10.72 9.68
CA ILE A 108 6.19 11.92 8.96
C ILE A 108 4.83 11.67 8.34
N TYR A 109 3.84 12.46 8.75
CA TYR A 109 2.53 12.48 8.12
C TYR A 109 2.44 13.62 7.13
N ASP A 110 2.15 13.30 5.87
CA ASP A 110 1.90 14.26 4.79
C ASP A 110 0.39 14.30 4.56
N GLN A 111 -0.26 15.37 5.04
CA GLN A 111 -1.70 15.57 4.91
C GLN A 111 -2.09 15.81 3.44
N GLY A 112 -1.21 16.39 2.64
CA GLY A 112 -1.46 16.64 1.22
C GLY A 112 -1.57 15.36 0.39
N ASN A 113 -0.88 14.29 0.83
CA ASN A 113 -0.88 12.98 0.18
C ASN A 113 -1.52 11.87 1.01
N SER A 114 -2.12 12.20 2.16
CA SER A 114 -2.74 11.23 3.09
C SER A 114 -1.80 10.07 3.46
N LEU A 115 -0.51 10.35 3.62
CA LEU A 115 0.54 9.34 3.66
C LEU A 115 1.41 9.49 4.90
N ILE A 116 1.46 8.45 5.72
CA ILE A 116 2.40 8.36 6.86
C ILE A 116 3.61 7.52 6.45
N ARG A 117 4.82 8.01 6.75
CA ARG A 117 6.08 7.29 6.50
C ARG A 117 6.98 7.28 7.73
N PHE A 118 7.72 6.21 7.93
CA PHE A 118 8.73 6.10 8.97
C PHE A 118 9.94 5.35 8.42
N GLU A 119 11.10 5.97 8.49
CA GLU A 119 12.37 5.37 8.10
C GLU A 119 13.26 5.22 9.34
N PRO A 120 13.76 4.00 9.66
CA PRO A 120 14.72 3.79 10.73
C PRO A 120 16.03 4.51 10.42
N ARG A 121 16.46 5.34 11.37
CA ARG A 121 17.67 6.16 11.24
C ARG A 121 18.20 6.54 12.61
N ASP A 122 19.43 7.02 12.64
CA ASP A 122 20.08 7.51 13.86
C ASP A 122 19.21 8.57 14.58
N GLY A 123 19.01 8.40 15.87
CA GLY A 123 18.18 9.28 16.71
C GLY A 123 16.67 9.04 16.63
N ALA A 124 16.19 8.06 15.85
CA ALA A 124 14.79 7.63 15.88
C ALA A 124 14.53 6.73 17.09
N VAL A 125 13.25 6.62 17.50
CA VAL A 125 12.86 5.69 18.57
C VAL A 125 13.21 4.24 18.22
N ILE A 126 13.18 3.91 16.92
CA ILE A 126 13.68 2.65 16.36
C ILE A 126 14.67 3.00 15.26
N GLU A 127 15.95 2.82 15.55
CA GLU A 127 17.04 3.22 14.63
C GLU A 127 17.31 2.18 13.54
N SER A 128 16.95 0.92 13.80
CA SER A 128 17.13 -0.21 12.89
C SER A 128 16.27 -1.39 13.34
N TYR A 129 15.75 -2.18 12.39
CA TYR A 129 15.03 -3.40 12.73
C TYR A 129 15.99 -4.53 13.10
N SER A 130 15.64 -5.30 14.13
CA SER A 130 16.33 -6.54 14.46
C SER A 130 16.01 -7.64 13.44
N VAL A 131 16.83 -8.69 13.39
CA VAL A 131 16.47 -9.89 12.61
C VAL A 131 15.26 -10.55 13.25
N GLY A 132 14.25 -10.87 12.45
CA GLY A 132 13.02 -11.55 12.89
C GLY A 132 11.74 -10.89 12.40
N ARG A 133 10.64 -11.27 13.04
CA ARG A 133 9.29 -10.77 12.73
C ARG A 133 9.01 -9.48 13.50
N HIS A 134 8.65 -8.44 12.77
CA HIS A 134 8.23 -7.16 13.30
C HIS A 134 6.74 -6.95 13.07
N GLN A 135 6.03 -6.41 14.06
CA GLN A 135 4.60 -6.12 13.96
C GLN A 135 4.39 -4.61 13.89
N VAL A 136 3.74 -4.16 12.82
CA VAL A 136 3.31 -2.77 12.67
C VAL A 136 1.81 -2.67 12.91
N THR A 137 1.40 -1.60 13.56
CA THR A 137 -0.01 -1.21 13.68
C THR A 137 -0.15 0.24 13.26
N VAL A 138 -1.02 0.48 12.29
CA VAL A 138 -1.46 1.84 11.97
C VAL A 138 -2.74 2.11 12.75
N ILE A 139 -2.74 3.20 13.52
CA ILE A 139 -3.93 3.70 14.22
C ILE A 139 -4.38 4.94 13.48
N PHE A 140 -5.58 4.90 12.90
CA PHE A 140 -6.09 5.95 12.02
C PHE A 140 -7.51 6.40 12.40
N TRP A 141 -7.82 7.66 12.16
CA TRP A 141 -9.13 8.27 12.41
C TRP A 141 -9.44 9.31 11.35
N LYS A 142 -10.71 9.68 11.22
CA LYS A 142 -11.09 10.84 10.41
C LYS A 142 -10.67 12.11 11.14
N ILE A 143 -10.04 13.04 10.43
CA ILE A 143 -9.56 14.31 11.01
C ILE A 143 -10.71 15.06 11.72
N GLU A 144 -11.92 15.03 11.13
CA GLU A 144 -13.11 15.70 11.67
C GLU A 144 -13.63 15.07 12.98
N ASP A 145 -13.46 13.76 13.15
CA ASP A 145 -13.94 13.02 14.32
C ASP A 145 -12.90 12.96 15.46
N GLY A 146 -11.62 13.13 15.11
CA GLY A 146 -10.50 13.10 16.02
C GLY A 146 -10.12 11.71 16.53
N ARG A 147 -8.99 11.64 17.25
CA ARG A 147 -8.33 10.38 17.67
C ARG A 147 -9.19 9.46 18.55
N ASN A 148 -10.25 9.97 19.18
CA ASN A 148 -11.13 9.15 20.04
C ASN A 148 -11.95 8.12 19.25
N THR A 149 -12.11 8.31 17.93
CA THR A 149 -12.82 7.37 17.03
C THR A 149 -11.87 6.46 16.27
N ALA A 150 -10.60 6.42 16.68
CA ALA A 150 -9.56 5.72 15.97
C ALA A 150 -9.85 4.22 15.82
N ARG A 151 -9.45 3.73 14.65
CA ARG A 151 -9.43 2.32 14.29
C ARG A 151 -7.98 1.91 14.11
N SER A 152 -7.72 0.62 14.21
CA SER A 152 -6.37 0.09 14.05
C SER A 152 -6.35 -1.03 13.03
N TYR A 153 -5.27 -1.09 12.24
CA TYR A 153 -4.95 -2.23 11.40
C TYR A 153 -3.52 -2.67 11.68
N SER A 154 -3.32 -3.96 11.86
CA SER A 154 -2.02 -4.53 12.20
C SER A 154 -1.57 -5.50 11.13
N TRP A 155 -0.29 -5.44 10.78
CA TRP A 155 0.38 -6.40 9.92
C TRP A 155 1.77 -6.70 10.45
N SER A 156 2.47 -7.63 9.79
CA SER A 156 3.84 -7.96 10.15
C SER A 156 4.68 -8.24 8.92
N PHE A 157 5.97 -7.99 9.03
CA PHE A 157 6.98 -8.34 8.03
C PHE A 157 8.17 -9.05 8.69
N GLU A 158 9.02 -9.69 7.88
CA GLU A 158 10.19 -10.44 8.34
C GLU A 158 11.49 -9.84 7.80
N VAL A 159 12.40 -9.50 8.71
CA VAL A 159 13.77 -9.02 8.45
C VAL A 159 14.75 -10.18 8.60
N LEU A 160 15.67 -10.33 7.65
CA LEU A 160 16.68 -11.40 7.62
C LEU A 160 18.09 -10.91 7.95
#